data_AF-A0A382LCQ2-F1
#
_entry.id   AF-A0A382LCQ2-F1
#
_cell.length_a   1.000
_cell.length_b   1.000
_cell.length_c   1.000
_cell.angle_alpha   90.00
_cell.angle_beta   90.00
_cell.angle_gamma   90.00
#
_symmetry.space_group_name_H-M   'P 1'
#
loop_
_entity.id
_entity.type
_entity.pdbx_description
1 polymer ?
#
loop_
_entity_poly.entity_id
_entity_poly.type
_entity_poly.pdbx_seq_one_letter_code
_entity_poly.pdbx_strand_id
1 'polypeptide(L)'
;MDKLVINGGIRLEGEVAISGAKNATLPILAASLLTDDRVTISNVPHLNDVTTTIELLGQMGVKVTIHDHMVVEVDPGPIHSFHAPHKLVKSMRASILVLGPLLGRFGQADVSLPGGCAIGARPIDIHVAGLQAMGANVEIVDGYIRARTDGLVGAEILLDSVTVTGTENLIMAAVLASGETVLENVAREPEVLDLADFLRSMGAQIDGAGT
;
A
#
# COMPACT_ATOMS: atom_id res chain seq x y z
N MET A 1 -13.49 26.01 2.36
CA MET A 1 -12.43 25.53 3.26
C MET A 1 -12.95 25.65 4.66
N ASP A 2 -12.99 24.53 5.36
CA ASP A 2 -13.38 24.51 6.76
C ASP A 2 -12.29 25.15 7.61
N LYS A 3 -12.68 25.70 8.76
CA LYS A 3 -11.75 26.33 9.71
C LYS A 3 -12.02 25.78 11.10
N LEU A 4 -10.96 25.49 11.84
CA LEU A 4 -11.02 25.17 13.26
C LEU A 4 -10.69 26.44 14.05
N VAL A 5 -11.64 26.91 14.86
CA VAL A 5 -11.44 28.04 15.79
C VAL A 5 -11.29 27.48 17.20
N ILE A 6 -10.11 27.65 17.79
CA ILE A 6 -9.77 27.13 19.12
C ILE A 6 -9.66 28.29 20.09
N ASN A 7 -10.47 28.27 21.15
CA ASN A 7 -10.36 29.20 22.27
C ASN A 7 -9.55 28.53 23.39
N GLY A 8 -8.35 29.04 23.66
CA GLY A 8 -7.45 28.49 24.67
C GLY A 8 -7.87 28.77 26.11
N GLY A 9 -7.06 28.30 27.06
CA GLY A 9 -7.24 28.56 28.50
C GLY A 9 -7.92 27.44 29.29
N ILE A 10 -8.35 26.36 28.63
CA ILE A 10 -8.98 25.20 29.26
C ILE A 10 -7.98 24.03 29.29
N ARG A 11 -7.72 23.47 30.47
CA ARG A 11 -6.94 22.23 30.62
C ARG A 11 -7.78 21.05 30.13
N LEU A 12 -7.18 20.17 29.31
CA LEU A 12 -7.83 18.93 28.88
C LEU A 12 -7.89 17.93 30.05
N GLU A 13 -9.06 17.35 30.27
CA GLU A 13 -9.32 16.28 31.26
C GLU A 13 -10.41 15.36 30.69
N GLY A 14 -10.16 14.05 30.69
CA GLY A 14 -11.07 13.05 30.15
C GLY A 14 -10.34 11.88 29.47
N GLU A 15 -11.10 11.05 28.79
CA GLU A 15 -10.63 9.86 28.07
C GLU A 15 -11.01 9.96 26.58
N VAL A 16 -10.16 9.41 25.71
CA VAL A 16 -10.41 9.34 24.26
C VAL A 16 -10.04 7.96 23.74
N ALA A 17 -10.93 7.37 22.94
CA ALA A 17 -10.62 6.14 22.22
C ALA A 17 -9.77 6.47 20.99
N ILE A 18 -8.68 5.72 20.79
CA ILE A 18 -7.80 5.87 19.63
C ILE A 18 -8.34 5.03 18.48
N SER A 19 -8.49 5.65 17.31
CA SER A 19 -8.84 4.96 16.06
C SER A 19 -7.70 4.09 15.56
N GLY A 20 -7.98 3.15 14.65
CA GLY A 20 -6.94 2.37 13.99
C GLY A 20 -5.90 3.20 13.22
N ALA A 21 -4.75 2.58 12.97
CA ALA A 21 -3.62 3.22 12.33
C ALA A 21 -3.89 3.43 10.84
N LYS A 22 -3.99 4.70 10.43
CA LYS A 22 -4.14 5.07 9.01
C LYS A 22 -3.05 4.43 8.16
N ASN A 23 -1.79 4.53 8.58
CA ASN A 23 -0.65 4.04 7.81
C ASN A 23 -0.58 2.50 7.71
N ALA A 24 -1.27 1.75 8.57
CA ALA A 24 -1.43 0.29 8.39
C ALA A 24 -2.65 -0.03 7.51
N THR A 25 -3.71 0.76 7.64
CA THR A 25 -4.94 0.59 6.83
C THR A 25 -4.67 0.72 5.33
N LEU A 26 -3.88 1.70 4.90
CA LEU A 26 -3.62 1.93 3.47
C LEU A 26 -2.93 0.74 2.77
N PRO A 27 -1.80 0.20 3.27
CA PRO A 27 -1.17 -0.97 2.68
C PRO A 27 -2.02 -2.23 2.83
N ILE A 28 -2.76 -2.43 3.93
CA ILE A 28 -3.67 -3.58 4.08
C ILE A 28 -4.80 -3.54 3.04
N LEU A 29 -5.38 -2.36 2.79
CA LEU A 29 -6.35 -2.17 1.71
C LEU A 29 -5.73 -2.50 0.34
N ALA A 30 -4.50 -2.05 0.07
CA ALA A 30 -3.81 -2.40 -1.17
C ALA A 30 -3.51 -3.90 -1.27
N ALA A 31 -3.12 -4.55 -0.17
CA ALA A 31 -2.80 -5.97 -0.09
C ALA A 31 -4.02 -6.88 -0.34
N SER A 32 -5.24 -6.39 -0.16
CA SER A 32 -6.46 -7.12 -0.55
C SER A 32 -6.48 -7.48 -2.05
N LEU A 33 -5.73 -6.76 -2.87
CA LEU A 33 -5.51 -7.08 -4.29
C LEU A 33 -4.72 -8.38 -4.50
N LEU A 34 -4.19 -9.03 -3.46
CA LEU A 34 -3.41 -10.28 -3.58
C LEU A 34 -4.27 -11.56 -3.49
N THR A 35 -5.56 -11.46 -3.16
CA THR A 35 -6.44 -12.62 -2.98
C THR A 35 -7.70 -12.57 -3.85
N ASP A 36 -8.24 -13.72 -4.25
CA ASP A 36 -9.57 -13.83 -4.89
C ASP A 36 -10.70 -13.84 -3.85
N ASP A 37 -10.37 -14.05 -2.59
CA ASP A 37 -11.34 -14.14 -1.50
C ASP A 37 -11.74 -12.76 -0.98
N ARG A 38 -12.92 -12.69 -0.37
CA ARG A 38 -13.36 -11.50 0.34
C ARG A 38 -12.54 -11.30 1.60
N VAL A 39 -12.12 -10.07 1.83
CA VAL A 39 -11.37 -9.65 3.01
C VAL A 39 -12.23 -8.70 3.85
N THR A 40 -12.25 -8.91 5.16
CA THR A 40 -12.87 -7.97 6.11
C THR A 40 -11.80 -7.30 6.96
N ILE A 41 -11.74 -5.97 6.91
CA ILE A 41 -10.77 -5.17 7.65
C ILE A 41 -11.54 -4.36 8.71
N SER A 42 -11.29 -4.65 9.98
CA SER A 42 -11.91 -3.94 11.10
C SER A 42 -11.05 -2.78 11.61
N ASN A 43 -11.63 -1.91 12.44
CA ASN A 43 -10.94 -0.78 13.07
C ASN A 43 -10.35 0.22 12.06
N VAL A 44 -11.00 0.41 10.92
CA VAL A 44 -10.55 1.35 9.89
C VAL A 44 -10.84 2.79 10.34
N PRO A 45 -9.86 3.72 10.34
CA PRO A 45 -10.13 5.10 10.71
C PRO A 45 -10.91 5.84 9.61
N HIS A 46 -11.88 6.65 9.99
CA HIS A 46 -12.66 7.47 9.06
C HIS A 46 -11.88 8.73 8.66
N LEU A 47 -11.03 8.61 7.62
CA LEU A 47 -10.14 9.66 7.14
C LEU A 47 -10.13 9.74 5.61
N ASN A 48 -9.81 10.92 5.07
CA ASN A 48 -9.82 11.16 3.62
C ASN A 48 -8.88 10.22 2.84
N ASP A 49 -7.69 9.90 3.36
CA ASP A 49 -6.75 8.97 2.72
C ASP A 49 -7.37 7.56 2.53
N VAL A 50 -8.17 7.11 3.50
CA VAL A 50 -8.90 5.83 3.40
C VAL A 50 -9.95 5.92 2.30
N THR A 51 -10.73 7.01 2.28
CA THR A 51 -11.71 7.25 1.21
C THR A 51 -11.06 7.26 -0.18
N THR A 52 -9.91 7.93 -0.33
CA THR A 52 -9.15 7.96 -1.60
C THR A 52 -8.63 6.58 -2.00
N THR A 53 -8.22 5.75 -1.04
CA THR A 53 -7.77 4.38 -1.31
C THR A 53 -8.93 3.49 -1.75
N ILE A 54 -10.10 3.64 -1.11
CA ILE A 54 -11.32 2.94 -1.52
C ILE A 54 -11.76 3.37 -2.93
N GLU A 55 -11.70 4.66 -3.24
CA GLU A 55 -12.00 5.17 -4.59
C GLU A 55 -11.02 4.58 -5.64
N LEU A 56 -9.73 4.49 -5.29
CA LEU A 56 -8.71 3.90 -6.15
C LEU A 56 -9.00 2.41 -6.45
N LEU A 57 -9.26 1.63 -5.41
CA LEU A 57 -9.63 0.21 -5.55
C LEU A 57 -10.91 0.06 -6.38
N GLY A 58 -11.91 0.92 -6.14
CA GLY A 58 -13.15 0.96 -6.93
C GLY A 58 -12.92 1.17 -8.42
N GLN A 59 -11.97 2.02 -8.81
CA GLN A 59 -11.61 2.23 -10.23
C GLN A 59 -10.94 1.02 -10.89
N MET A 60 -10.37 0.11 -10.08
CA MET A 60 -9.79 -1.14 -10.55
C MET A 60 -10.84 -2.25 -10.77
N GLY A 61 -12.07 -2.02 -10.29
CA GLY A 61 -13.18 -2.98 -10.32
C GLY A 61 -13.45 -3.67 -8.99
N VAL A 62 -12.67 -3.35 -7.95
CA VAL A 62 -12.84 -3.91 -6.60
C VAL A 62 -14.09 -3.32 -5.95
N LYS A 63 -14.94 -4.16 -5.39
CA LYS A 63 -16.12 -3.71 -4.65
C LYS A 63 -15.77 -3.57 -3.18
N VAL A 64 -15.98 -2.37 -2.65
CA VAL A 64 -15.75 -2.08 -1.22
C VAL A 64 -17.07 -1.71 -0.55
N THR A 65 -17.41 -2.41 0.52
CA THR A 65 -18.59 -2.12 1.35
C THR A 65 -18.12 -1.65 2.73
N ILE A 66 -18.62 -0.49 3.18
CA ILE A 66 -18.36 0.02 4.53
C ILE A 66 -19.58 -0.32 5.38
N HIS A 67 -19.36 -1.10 6.44
CA HIS A 67 -20.37 -1.47 7.42
C HIS A 67 -20.30 -0.54 8.65
N ASP A 68 -21.18 -0.79 9.62
CA ASP A 68 -21.14 -0.14 10.93
C ASP A 68 -19.77 -0.31 11.61
N HIS A 69 -19.43 0.62 12.49
CA HIS A 69 -18.16 0.62 13.24
C HIS A 69 -16.89 0.63 12.37
N MET A 70 -16.98 1.13 11.13
CA MET A 70 -15.86 1.19 10.19
C MET A 70 -15.21 -0.18 9.95
N VAL A 71 -16.05 -1.20 9.79
CA VAL A 71 -15.64 -2.47 9.21
C VAL A 71 -15.75 -2.36 7.69
N VAL A 72 -14.65 -2.59 6.99
CA VAL A 72 -14.56 -2.49 5.53
C VAL A 72 -14.45 -3.89 4.95
N GLU A 73 -15.45 -4.30 4.18
CA GLU A 73 -15.42 -5.51 3.37
C GLU A 73 -14.88 -5.16 1.98
N VAL A 74 -13.87 -5.88 1.53
CA VAL A 74 -13.28 -5.78 0.20
C VAL A 74 -13.54 -7.07 -0.55
N ASP A 75 -14.29 -6.98 -1.65
CA ASP A 75 -14.52 -8.05 -2.61
C ASP A 75 -13.71 -7.72 -3.87
N PRO A 76 -12.54 -8.37 -4.08
CA PRO A 76 -11.64 -8.07 -5.18
C PRO A 76 -12.32 -8.20 -6.55
N GLY A 77 -13.23 -9.17 -6.69
CA GLY A 77 -13.91 -9.48 -7.95
C GLY A 77 -12.95 -9.66 -9.14
N PRO A 78 -13.48 -9.68 -10.38
CA PRO A 78 -12.65 -9.62 -11.57
C PRO A 78 -12.14 -8.17 -11.76
N ILE A 79 -10.87 -7.94 -11.43
CA ILE A 79 -10.19 -6.68 -11.70
C ILE A 79 -10.09 -6.48 -13.21
N HIS A 80 -10.46 -5.29 -13.68
CA HIS A 80 -10.47 -4.93 -15.11
C HIS A 80 -9.58 -3.73 -15.44
N SER A 81 -8.94 -3.12 -14.43
CA SER A 81 -8.00 -2.02 -14.64
C SER A 81 -6.81 -2.15 -13.70
N PHE A 82 -5.62 -2.12 -14.28
CA PHE A 82 -4.33 -2.15 -13.56
C PHE A 82 -3.70 -0.76 -13.49
N HIS A 83 -4.53 0.29 -13.60
CA HIS A 83 -4.12 1.67 -13.77
C HIS A 83 -4.49 2.52 -12.55
N ALA A 84 -3.51 3.17 -11.92
CA ALA A 84 -3.71 4.15 -10.86
C ALA A 84 -3.50 5.58 -11.40
N PRO A 85 -4.58 6.34 -11.63
CA PRO A 85 -4.50 7.59 -12.39
C PRO A 85 -3.93 8.75 -11.57
N HIS A 86 -3.27 9.68 -12.28
CA HIS A 86 -2.66 10.89 -11.70
C HIS A 86 -3.61 11.69 -10.79
N LYS A 87 -4.92 11.75 -11.10
CA LYS A 87 -5.90 12.49 -10.29
C LYS A 87 -5.93 12.03 -8.84
N LEU A 88 -5.85 10.72 -8.59
CA LEU A 88 -5.86 10.14 -7.25
C LEU A 88 -4.45 10.15 -6.65
N VAL A 89 -3.44 9.72 -7.40
CA VAL A 89 -2.06 9.64 -6.89
C VAL A 89 -1.51 11.02 -6.47
N LYS A 90 -1.83 12.09 -7.19
CA LYS A 90 -1.40 13.44 -6.81
C LYS A 90 -2.03 13.92 -5.50
N SER A 91 -3.21 13.39 -5.15
CA SER A 91 -3.93 13.75 -3.92
C SER A 91 -3.44 12.92 -2.73
N MET A 92 -2.96 11.70 -2.97
CA MET A 92 -2.45 10.81 -1.95
C MET A 92 -1.26 10.00 -2.48
N ARG A 93 -0.06 10.36 -2.03
CA ARG A 93 1.19 9.67 -2.44
C ARG A 93 1.20 8.17 -2.11
N ALA A 94 0.50 7.75 -1.05
CA ALA A 94 0.38 6.35 -0.65
C ALA A 94 -0.32 5.47 -1.70
N SER A 95 -0.96 6.05 -2.72
CA SER A 95 -1.52 5.30 -3.85
C SER A 95 -0.48 4.46 -4.60
N ILE A 96 0.83 4.71 -4.42
CA ILE A 96 1.88 3.84 -4.97
C ILE A 96 1.84 2.40 -4.43
N LEU A 97 1.21 2.16 -3.27
CA LEU A 97 1.16 0.86 -2.62
C LEU A 97 0.40 -0.22 -3.41
N VAL A 98 -0.40 0.17 -4.41
CA VAL A 98 -1.04 -0.79 -5.32
C VAL A 98 -0.07 -1.38 -6.34
N LEU A 99 1.12 -0.77 -6.55
CA LEU A 99 2.09 -1.19 -7.55
C LEU A 99 2.56 -2.65 -7.35
N GLY A 100 3.02 -2.96 -6.14
CA GLY A 100 3.52 -4.28 -5.75
C GLY A 100 2.48 -5.38 -5.90
N PRO A 101 1.29 -5.28 -5.27
CA PRO A 101 0.29 -6.33 -5.38
C PRO A 101 -0.30 -6.46 -6.79
N LEU A 102 -0.45 -5.36 -7.55
CA LEU A 102 -0.89 -5.45 -8.95
C LEU A 102 0.15 -6.20 -9.81
N LEU A 103 1.43 -5.87 -9.66
CA LEU A 103 2.49 -6.50 -10.43
C LEU A 103 2.69 -7.96 -10.03
N GLY A 104 2.71 -8.25 -8.73
CA GLY A 104 2.92 -9.61 -8.21
C GLY A 104 1.80 -10.57 -8.60
N ARG A 105 0.54 -10.11 -8.62
CA ARG A 105 -0.60 -10.97 -8.95
C ARG A 105 -0.97 -10.98 -10.43
N PHE A 106 -0.96 -9.82 -11.09
CA PHE A 106 -1.49 -9.66 -12.44
C PHE A 106 -0.42 -9.45 -13.50
N GLY A 107 0.86 -9.40 -13.11
CA GLY A 107 1.98 -9.24 -14.03
C GLY A 107 2.10 -7.84 -14.65
N GLN A 108 1.22 -6.90 -14.30
CA GLN A 108 1.25 -5.54 -14.84
C GLN A 108 0.66 -4.50 -13.90
N ALA A 109 1.21 -3.30 -13.96
CA ALA A 109 0.69 -2.13 -13.26
C ALA A 109 1.13 -0.84 -13.97
N ASP A 110 0.21 0.12 -14.07
CA ASP A 110 0.47 1.48 -14.55
C ASP A 110 0.11 2.48 -13.46
N VAL A 111 1.10 2.94 -12.68
CA VAL A 111 0.88 3.79 -11.50
C VAL A 111 1.48 5.17 -11.75
N SER A 112 0.67 6.23 -11.63
CA SER A 112 1.19 7.59 -11.81
C SER A 112 2.31 7.89 -10.80
N LEU A 113 3.32 8.63 -11.22
CA LEU A 113 4.36 9.09 -10.31
C LEU A 113 3.76 10.04 -9.26
N PRO A 114 4.00 9.80 -7.96
CA PRO A 114 3.72 10.81 -6.96
C PRO A 114 4.51 12.08 -7.26
N GLY A 115 3.83 13.22 -7.28
CA GLY A 115 4.47 14.52 -7.46
C GLY A 115 5.39 14.91 -6.29
N GLY A 116 5.94 16.12 -6.36
CA GLY A 116 6.72 16.71 -5.27
C GLY A 116 5.89 16.85 -3.99
N CYS A 117 6.50 16.48 -2.86
CA CYS A 117 5.87 16.63 -1.54
C CYS A 117 6.48 17.85 -0.83
N ALA A 118 5.63 18.74 -0.31
CA ALA A 118 6.09 19.94 0.40
C ALA A 118 6.89 19.65 1.69
N ILE A 119 6.80 18.42 2.21
CA ILE A 119 7.54 17.98 3.40
C ILE A 119 9.02 17.71 3.07
N GLY A 120 9.33 17.28 1.84
CA GLY A 120 10.69 16.94 1.43
C GLY A 120 10.75 15.96 0.26
N ALA A 121 11.98 15.70 -0.20
CA ALA A 121 12.23 14.70 -1.24
C ALA A 121 11.90 13.30 -0.71
N ARG A 122 11.06 12.59 -1.46
CA ARG A 122 10.75 11.18 -1.23
C ARG A 122 10.90 10.52 -2.59
N PRO A 123 12.04 9.89 -2.89
CA PRO A 123 12.21 9.23 -4.18
C PRO A 123 11.39 7.93 -4.22
N ILE A 124 11.19 7.41 -5.42
CA ILE A 124 10.49 6.14 -5.70
C ILE A 124 11.43 5.11 -6.33
N ASP A 125 12.70 5.48 -6.44
CA ASP A 125 13.81 4.68 -6.94
C ASP A 125 13.89 3.32 -6.27
N ILE A 126 13.74 3.25 -4.94
CA ILE A 126 13.78 1.98 -4.20
C ILE A 126 12.66 1.03 -4.61
N HIS A 127 11.45 1.55 -4.87
CA HIS A 127 10.34 0.73 -5.36
C HIS A 127 10.68 0.13 -6.73
N VAL A 128 11.22 0.96 -7.64
CA VAL A 128 11.56 0.56 -9.00
C VAL A 128 12.71 -0.45 -9.00
N ALA A 129 13.80 -0.14 -8.32
CA ALA A 129 15.00 -0.98 -8.25
C ALA A 129 14.68 -2.34 -7.63
N GLY A 130 13.90 -2.39 -6.55
CA GLY A 130 13.52 -3.65 -5.91
C GLY A 130 12.65 -4.52 -6.83
N LEU A 131 11.66 -3.95 -7.52
CA LEU A 131 10.84 -4.72 -8.47
C LEU A 131 11.65 -5.20 -9.69
N GLN A 132 12.61 -4.40 -10.16
CA GLN A 132 13.55 -4.81 -11.21
C GLN A 132 14.45 -5.95 -10.75
N ALA A 133 14.93 -5.93 -9.50
CA ALA A 133 15.70 -7.04 -8.91
C ALA A 133 14.89 -8.34 -8.84
N MET A 134 13.56 -8.25 -8.69
CA MET A 134 12.62 -9.37 -8.77
C MET A 134 12.23 -9.77 -10.20
N GLY A 135 12.91 -9.23 -11.22
CA GLY A 135 12.73 -9.61 -12.63
C GLY A 135 11.67 -8.82 -13.40
N ALA A 136 11.10 -7.76 -12.84
CA ALA A 136 10.16 -6.91 -13.59
C ALA A 136 10.86 -5.95 -14.56
N ASN A 137 10.26 -5.73 -15.73
CA ASN A 137 10.58 -4.57 -16.53
C ASN A 137 9.78 -3.36 -16.00
N VAL A 138 10.49 -2.34 -15.54
CA VAL A 138 9.89 -1.12 -14.98
C VAL A 138 10.45 0.10 -15.69
N GLU A 139 9.57 0.85 -16.35
CA GLU A 139 9.91 2.06 -17.09
C GLU A 139 9.11 3.26 -16.57
N ILE A 140 9.71 4.44 -16.60
CA ILE A 140 9.02 5.69 -16.30
C ILE A 140 8.72 6.41 -17.60
N VAL A 141 7.46 6.42 -18.02
CA VAL A 141 7.01 7.00 -19.29
C VAL A 141 5.77 7.85 -19.07
N ASP A 142 5.76 9.08 -19.60
CA ASP A 142 4.64 10.04 -19.50
C ASP A 142 4.17 10.34 -18.06
N GLY A 143 5.08 10.28 -17.08
CA GLY A 143 4.72 10.50 -15.67
C GLY A 143 4.06 9.30 -14.99
N TYR A 144 4.19 8.10 -15.57
CA TYR A 144 3.73 6.83 -15.01
C TYR A 144 4.89 5.86 -14.84
N ILE A 145 4.84 5.10 -13.76
CA ILE A 145 5.59 3.86 -13.56
C ILE A 145 4.82 2.78 -14.30
N ARG A 146 5.37 2.28 -15.41
CA ARG A 146 4.82 1.15 -16.17
C ARG A 146 5.66 -0.08 -15.84
N ALA A 147 5.08 -1.00 -15.08
CA ALA A 147 5.73 -2.23 -14.66
C ALA A 147 5.08 -3.44 -15.34
N ARG A 148 5.90 -4.36 -15.87
CA ARG A 148 5.48 -5.59 -16.55
C ARG A 148 6.36 -6.76 -16.13
N THR A 149 5.77 -7.95 -16.02
CA THR A 149 6.49 -9.20 -15.74
C THR A 149 5.68 -10.41 -16.21
N ASP A 150 6.36 -11.49 -16.59
CA ASP A 150 5.75 -12.81 -16.82
C ASP A 150 5.61 -13.62 -15.52
N GLY A 151 6.06 -13.05 -14.40
CA GLY A 151 6.09 -13.64 -13.07
C GLY A 151 7.29 -13.12 -12.30
N LEU A 152 7.07 -12.60 -11.09
CA LEU A 152 8.18 -12.16 -10.25
C LEU A 152 8.95 -13.37 -9.71
N VAL A 153 10.25 -13.19 -9.52
CA VAL A 153 11.13 -14.19 -8.89
C VAL A 153 11.70 -13.65 -7.59
N GLY A 154 12.03 -14.57 -6.68
CA GLY A 154 12.74 -14.27 -5.45
C GLY A 154 14.09 -13.58 -5.69
N ALA A 155 14.46 -12.66 -4.81
CA ALA A 155 15.71 -11.91 -4.89
C ALA A 155 16.23 -11.47 -3.52
N GLU A 156 17.54 -11.30 -3.38
CA GLU A 156 18.16 -10.62 -2.23
C GLU A 156 18.29 -9.12 -2.56
N ILE A 157 17.66 -8.27 -1.75
CA ILE A 157 17.53 -6.84 -2.02
C ILE A 157 17.97 -6.05 -0.79
N LEU A 158 19.11 -5.37 -0.89
CA LEU A 158 19.54 -4.38 0.08
C LEU A 158 18.95 -3.01 -0.27
N LEU A 159 18.16 -2.42 0.63
CA LEU A 159 17.60 -1.08 0.42
C LEU A 159 18.65 0.00 0.75
N ASP A 160 18.95 0.88 -0.21
CA ASP A 160 19.91 1.99 -0.03
C ASP A 160 19.54 2.96 1.09
N SER A 161 18.25 3.05 1.42
CA SER A 161 17.76 3.77 2.59
C SER A 161 16.50 3.13 3.13
N VAL A 162 16.26 3.31 4.43
CA VAL A 162 15.05 2.81 5.09
C VAL A 162 13.83 3.55 4.54
N THR A 163 12.86 2.78 4.04
CA THR A 163 11.61 3.31 3.46
C THR A 163 10.43 2.42 3.82
N VAL A 164 9.41 3.01 4.46
CA VAL A 164 8.20 2.29 4.90
C VAL A 164 7.44 1.75 3.70
N THR A 165 6.97 2.63 2.82
CA THR A 165 6.18 2.21 1.66
C THR A 165 6.99 1.40 0.67
N GLY A 166 8.30 1.60 0.58
CA GLY A 166 9.17 0.77 -0.26
C GLY A 166 9.23 -0.66 0.26
N THR A 167 9.40 -0.83 1.57
CA THR A 167 9.37 -2.14 2.24
C THR A 167 8.01 -2.82 2.05
N GLU A 168 6.91 -2.13 2.36
CA GLU A 168 5.54 -2.67 2.22
C GLU A 168 5.25 -3.14 0.78
N ASN A 169 5.65 -2.34 -0.20
CA ASN A 169 5.41 -2.62 -1.61
C ASN A 169 6.19 -3.83 -2.12
N LEU A 170 7.45 -3.99 -1.67
CA LEU A 170 8.28 -5.14 -2.01
C LEU A 170 7.82 -6.41 -1.28
N ILE A 171 7.38 -6.30 -0.03
CA ILE A 171 6.75 -7.41 0.70
C ILE A 171 5.52 -7.90 -0.07
N MET A 172 4.59 -7.00 -0.41
CA MET A 172 3.38 -7.36 -1.16
C MET A 172 3.68 -7.99 -2.53
N ALA A 173 4.70 -7.49 -3.24
CA ALA A 173 5.14 -8.07 -4.52
C ALA A 173 5.73 -9.48 -4.34
N ALA A 174 6.48 -9.71 -3.27
CA ALA A 174 7.16 -10.98 -3.00
C ALA A 174 6.20 -12.12 -2.61
N VAL A 175 5.02 -11.83 -2.06
CA VAL A 175 4.06 -12.85 -1.60
C VAL A 175 3.69 -13.86 -2.69
N LEU A 176 3.62 -13.43 -3.95
CA LEU A 176 3.26 -14.29 -5.09
C LEU A 176 4.45 -14.56 -6.04
N ALA A 177 5.65 -14.13 -5.67
CA ALA A 177 6.86 -14.38 -6.45
C ALA A 177 7.30 -15.85 -6.35
N SER A 178 7.98 -16.35 -7.38
CA SER A 178 8.56 -17.68 -7.37
C SER A 178 9.93 -17.67 -6.68
N GLY A 179 10.03 -18.32 -5.52
CA GLY A 179 11.27 -18.44 -4.76
C GLY A 179 11.26 -17.60 -3.49
N GLU A 180 12.43 -17.41 -2.90
CA GLU A 180 12.61 -16.64 -1.67
C GLU A 180 13.09 -15.22 -1.98
N THR A 181 12.45 -14.22 -1.36
CA THR A 181 12.90 -12.83 -1.38
C THR A 181 13.41 -12.44 0.00
N VAL A 182 14.66 -11.96 0.06
CA VAL A 182 15.27 -11.45 1.29
C VAL A 182 15.40 -9.94 1.15
N LEU A 183 14.76 -9.20 2.05
CA LEU A 183 14.86 -7.74 2.09
C LEU A 183 15.74 -7.31 3.27
N GLU A 184 16.81 -6.58 2.98
CA GLU A 184 17.76 -6.06 3.97
C GLU A 184 17.65 -4.54 4.12
N ASN A 185 17.94 -4.02 5.32
CA ASN A 185 17.78 -2.59 5.68
C ASN A 185 16.34 -2.08 5.51
N VAL A 186 15.37 -2.94 5.87
CA VAL A 186 13.94 -2.66 5.79
C VAL A 186 13.44 -1.70 6.87
N ALA A 187 12.27 -1.13 6.61
CA ALA A 187 11.46 -0.45 7.62
C ALA A 187 11.00 -1.41 8.71
N ARG A 188 10.96 -0.93 9.95
CA ARG A 188 10.60 -1.70 11.17
C ARG A 188 9.41 -1.11 11.91
N GLU A 189 8.74 -0.18 11.24
CA GLU A 189 7.55 0.50 11.72
C GLU A 189 6.43 -0.51 12.01
N PRO A 190 5.62 -0.30 13.06
CA PRO A 190 4.54 -1.22 13.44
C PRO A 190 3.58 -1.54 12.30
N GLU A 191 3.38 -0.62 11.36
CA GLU A 191 2.51 -0.80 10.21
C GLU A 191 3.06 -1.83 9.20
N VAL A 192 4.38 -1.99 9.12
CA VAL A 192 5.02 -3.04 8.31
C VAL A 192 4.77 -4.41 8.93
N LEU A 193 4.85 -4.51 10.27
CA LEU A 193 4.49 -5.72 11.00
C LEU A 193 3.00 -6.05 10.82
N ASP A 194 2.11 -5.06 10.96
CA ASP A 194 0.66 -5.26 10.81
C ASP A 194 0.30 -5.73 9.38
N LEU A 195 0.96 -5.18 8.36
CA LEU A 195 0.85 -5.68 6.99
C LEU A 195 1.33 -7.14 6.87
N ALA A 196 2.49 -7.47 7.44
CA ALA A 196 3.01 -8.83 7.39
C ALA A 196 2.06 -9.82 8.10
N ASP A 197 1.49 -9.45 9.25
CA ASP A 197 0.52 -10.23 10.00
C ASP A 197 -0.76 -10.46 9.20
N PHE A 198 -1.25 -9.40 8.55
CA PHE A 198 -2.37 -9.48 7.61
C PHE A 198 -2.08 -10.45 6.46
N LEU A 199 -0.93 -10.33 5.79
CA LEU A 199 -0.53 -11.21 4.69
C LEU A 199 -0.38 -12.67 5.14
N ARG A 200 0.20 -12.91 6.34
CA ARG A 200 0.28 -14.24 6.95
C ARG A 200 -1.10 -14.83 7.23
N SER A 201 -2.07 -14.01 7.64
CA SER A 201 -3.46 -14.44 7.81
C SER A 201 -4.12 -14.90 6.50
N MET A 202 -3.63 -14.43 5.35
CA MET A 202 -4.03 -14.90 4.01
C MET A 202 -3.18 -16.07 3.50
N GLY A 203 -2.23 -16.59 4.29
CA GLY A 203 -1.40 -17.75 3.96
C GLY A 203 -0.01 -17.44 3.42
N ALA A 204 0.43 -16.17 3.41
CA ALA A 204 1.80 -15.82 3.05
C ALA A 204 2.82 -16.34 4.08
N GLN A 205 4.03 -16.67 3.63
CA GLN A 205 5.15 -17.05 4.49
C GLN A 205 6.10 -15.86 4.60
N ILE A 206 6.09 -15.17 5.75
CA ILE A 206 6.86 -13.96 5.97
C ILE A 206 7.47 -14.05 7.38
N ASP A 207 8.79 -13.93 7.46
CA ASP A 207 9.55 -13.91 8.71
C ASP A 207 10.38 -12.62 8.83
N GLY A 208 10.74 -12.23 10.06
CA GLY A 208 11.59 -11.05 10.30
C GLY A 208 10.90 -9.68 10.19
N ALA A 209 9.59 -9.63 9.97
CA ALA A 209 8.84 -8.37 9.96
C ALA A 209 8.94 -7.66 11.33
N GLY A 210 9.33 -6.38 11.31
CA GLY A 210 9.49 -5.57 12.52
C GLY A 210 10.81 -5.75 13.30
N THR A 211 11.76 -6.56 12.81
CA THR A 211 13.09 -6.76 13.45
C THR A 211 14.20 -5.94 12.81
#